data_AF-A0A645JXW3-F1
#
_entry.id   AF-A0A645JXW3-F1
#
_cell.length_a   1.000
_cell.length_b   1.000
_cell.length_c   1.000
_cell.angle_alpha   90.00
_cell.angle_beta   90.00
_cell.angle_gamma   90.00
#
_symmetry.space_group_name_H-M   'P 1'
#
loop_
_entity.id
_entity.type
_entity.pdbx_description
1 polymer ?
#
loop_
_entity_poly.entity_id
_entity_poly.type
_entity_poly.pdbx_seq_one_letter_code
_entity_poly.pdbx_strand_id
1 'polypeptide(L)' 'MPTIMTGVNQTIMMAMSMVVTCALIGAEGLGLEILIATNRVEMGKALLPGISIVIIAIIFDRLTQGLIKKKEVAEQ' A
#
# COMPACT_ATOMS: atom_id res chain seq x y z
N MET A 1 -24.20 7.09 -5.45
CA MET A 1 -22.91 7.58 -5.96
C MET A 1 -21.80 6.51 -5.87
N PRO A 2 -21.94 5.34 -6.53
CA PRO A 2 -21.01 4.22 -6.35
C PRO A 2 -19.67 4.39 -7.09
N THR A 3 -19.66 5.05 -8.26
CA THR A 3 -18.47 5.14 -9.13
C THR A 3 -17.30 5.92 -8.51
N ILE A 4 -17.58 6.97 -7.73
CA ILE A 4 -16.54 7.76 -7.06
C ILE A 4 -15.87 6.94 -5.94
N MET A 5 -16.64 6.15 -5.19
CA MET A 5 -16.08 5.29 -4.13
C MET A 5 -15.21 4.17 -4.71
N THR A 6 -15.60 3.57 -5.84
CA THR A 6 -14.76 2.62 -6.59
C THR A 6 -13.47 3.28 -7.07
N GLY A 7 -13.55 4.52 -7.59
CA GLY A 7 -12.38 5.30 -8.01
C GLY A 7 -11.41 5.56 -6.86
N VAL A 8 -11.91 5.96 -5.69
CA VAL A 8 -11.08 6.20 -4.49
C VAL A 8 -10.34 4.92 -4.06
N ASN A 9 -11.03 3.78 -4.03
CA ASN A 9 -10.40 2.50 -3.72
C ASN A 9 -9.28 2.16 -4.72
N GLN A 10 -9.51 2.38 -6.02
CA GLN A 10 -8.49 2.15 -7.05
C GLN A 10 -7.29 3.08 -6.91
N THR A 11 -7.50 4.37 -6.60
CA THR A 11 -6.40 5.31 -6.38
C THR A 11 -5.54 4.91 -5.18
N ILE A 12 -6.15 4.45 -4.09
CA ILE A 12 -5.42 3.96 -2.90
C ILE A 12 -4.59 2.71 -3.26
N MET A 13 -5.17 1.77 -4.01
CA MET A 13 -4.44 0.57 -4.46
C MET A 13 -3.28 0.92 -5.40
N MET A 14 -3.46 1.88 -6.31
CA MET A 14 -2.37 2.41 -7.15
C MET A 14 -1.27 3.09 -6.32
N ALA A 15 -1.64 3.89 -5.31
CA ALA A 15 -0.68 4.56 -4.45
C ALA A 15 0.15 3.57 -3.61
N MET A 16 -0.48 2.50 -3.12
CA MET A 16 0.21 1.43 -2.37
C MET A 16 1.21 0.66 -3.23
N SER A 17 0.93 0.47 -4.52
CA SER A 17 1.87 -0.13 -5.48
C SER A 17 3.15 0.72 -5.65
N MET A 18 3.03 2.04 -5.50
CA MET A 18 4.12 2.98 -5.74
C MET A 18 5.11 3.12 -4.57
N VAL A 19 4.84 2.50 -3.41
CA VAL A 19 5.64 2.72 -2.19
C VAL A 19 7.12 2.35 -2.36
N VAL A 20 7.44 1.36 -3.19
CA VAL A 20 8.82 0.94 -3.50
C VAL A 20 9.50 1.94 -4.43
N THR A 21 8.77 2.49 -5.40
CA THR A 21 9.29 3.49 -6.35
C THR A 21 9.64 4.80 -5.65
N CYS A 22 8.87 5.21 -4.63
CA CYS A 22 9.19 6.40 -3.83
C CYS A 22 10.57 6.32 -3.15
N ALA A 23 11.02 5.11 -2.79
CA ALA A 23 12.34 4.90 -2.20
C ALA A 23 13.48 5.19 -3.18
N LEU A 24 13.25 5.08 -4.50
CA LEU A 24 14.22 5.44 -5.54
C LEU A 24 14.50 6.95 -5.58
N ILE A 25 13.56 7.77 -5.10
CA ILE A 25 13.64 9.24 -5.08
C ILE A 25 14.23 9.75 -3.76
N GLY A 26 14.65 8.84 -2.87
CA GLY A 26 15.25 9.18 -1.57
C GLY A 26 14.25 9.29 -0.43
N ALA A 27 13.03 8.75 -0.58
CA ALA A 27 12.12 8.61 0.55
C ALA A 27 12.67 7.59 1.56
N GLU A 28 12.79 8.00 2.81
CA GLU A 28 13.21 7.12 3.91
C GLU A 28 12.09 6.13 4.30
N GLY A 29 12.47 4.96 4.83
CA GLY A 29 11.54 3.95 5.36
C GLY A 29 11.72 2.55 4.76
N LEU A 30 10.67 1.72 4.88
CA LEU A 30 10.71 0.29 4.50
C LEU A 30 11.04 0.06 3.02
N GLY A 31 10.63 0.98 2.13
CA GLY A 31 10.94 0.90 0.71
C GLY A 31 12.45 1.03 0.42
N LEU A 32 13.17 1.81 1.23
CA LEU A 32 14.62 1.99 1.09
C LEU A 32 15.38 0.72 1.50
N GLU A 33 14.94 0.05 2.57
CA GLU A 33 15.53 -1.23 2.97
C GLU A 33 15.36 -2.31 1.89
N ILE A 34 14.19 -2.36 1.25
CA ILE A 34 13.93 -3.26 0.11
C ILE A 34 14.84 -2.91 -1.06
N LEU A 35 14.96 -1.61 -1.38
CA LEU A 35 15.80 -1.14 -2.47
C LEU A 35 17.27 -1.50 -2.24
N ILE A 36 17.79 -1.28 -1.03
CA ILE A 36 19.17 -1.60 -0.66
C ILE A 36 19.38 -3.12 -0.70
N ALA A 37 18.49 -3.90 -0.10
CA ALA A 37 18.58 -5.36 -0.08
C ALA A 37 18.53 -5.95 -1.51
N THR A 38 17.68 -5.40 -2.38
CA THR A 38 17.59 -5.78 -3.80
C THR A 38 18.88 -5.42 -4.54
N ASN A 39 19.42 -4.22 -4.34
CA ASN A 39 20.70 -3.81 -4.95
C ASN A 39 21.88 -4.69 -4.51
N ARG A 40 21.87 -5.18 -3.26
CA ARG A 40 22.92 -6.06 -2.73
C ARG A 40 22.68 -7.54 -3.01
N VAL A 41 21.59 -7.89 -3.70
CA VAL A 41 21.17 -9.28 -3.99
C VAL A 41 20.97 -10.10 -2.70
N GLU A 42 20.66 -9.41 -1.59
CA GLU A 42 20.41 -10.01 -0.28
C GLU A 42 18.90 -10.22 -0.08
N MET A 43 18.32 -11.18 -0.81
CA MET A 43 16.87 -11.42 -0.81
C MET A 43 16.29 -11.68 0.59
N GLY A 44 17.08 -12.32 1.48
CA GLY A 44 16.67 -12.54 2.88
C GLY A 44 16.39 -11.23 3.63
N LYS A 45 17.11 -10.15 3.33
CA LYS A 45 16.91 -8.84 3.95
C LYS A 45 15.78 -8.05 3.29
N ALA A 46 15.44 -8.31 2.03
CA ALA A 46 14.30 -7.68 1.36
C ALA A 46 12.94 -8.25 1.83
N LEU A 47 12.95 -9.48 2.34
CA LEU A 47 11.76 -10.24 2.71
C LEU A 47 11.02 -9.64 3.93
N LEU A 48 11.77 -9.26 4.97
CA LEU A 48 11.23 -8.70 6.22
C LEU A 48 10.50 -7.35 6.01
N PRO A 49 11.11 -6.34 5.35
CA PRO A 49 10.41 -5.09 5.04
C PRO A 49 9.30 -5.31 3.98
N GLY A 50 9.47 -6.24 3.03
CA GLY A 50 8.44 -6.58 2.05
C GLY A 50 7.14 -7.11 2.69
N ILE A 51 7.25 -8.07 3.61
CA ILE A 51 6.09 -8.60 4.36
C ILE A 51 5.44 -7.49 5.19
N SER A 52 6.24 -6.62 5.82
CA SER A 52 5.74 -5.51 6.62
C SER A 52 4.90 -4.54 5.78
N ILE A 53 5.35 -4.20 4.56
CA ILE A 53 4.59 -3.36 3.62
C ILE A 53 3.29 -4.04 3.19
N VAL A 54 3.32 -5.34 2.87
CA VAL A 54 2.12 -6.09 2.46
C VAL A 54 1.06 -6.08 3.57
N ILE A 55 1.47 -6.28 4.84
CA ILE A 55 0.55 -6.23 5.98
C ILE A 55 -0.09 -4.84 6.09
N ILE A 56 0.69 -3.77 5.96
CA ILE A 56 0.17 -2.39 5.99
C ILE A 56 -0.81 -2.16 4.84
N ALA A 57 -0.47 -2.60 3.62
CA ALA A 57 -1.34 -2.47 2.46
C ALA A 57 -2.68 -3.19 2.66
N ILE A 58 -2.68 -4.40 3.23
CA ILE A 58 -3.90 -5.15 3.56
C ILE A 58 -4.73 -4.40 4.62
N ILE A 59 -4.10 -3.82 5.65
CA ILE A 59 -4.82 -3.05 6.67
C ILE A 59 -5.49 -1.83 6.04
N PHE A 60 -4.78 -1.09 5.18
CA PHE A 60 -5.34 0.05 4.47
C PHE A 60 -6.48 -0.33 3.53
N ASP A 61 -6.35 -1.44 2.79
CA ASP A 61 -7.42 -1.99 1.96
C ASP A 61 -8.66 -2.31 2.82
N ARG A 62 -8.48 -2.94 3.99
CA ARG A 62 -9.57 -3.26 4.92
C ARG A 62 -10.24 -2.02 5.49
N LEU A 63 -9.46 -1.01 5.88
CA LEU A 63 -9.99 0.27 6.36
C LEU A 63 -10.79 1.00 5.27
N THR A 64 -10.25 1.02 4.05
CA THR A 64 -10.90 1.67 2.89
C THR A 64 -12.23 0.98 2.58
N GLN A 65 -12.24 -0.36 2.49
CA GLN A 65 -13.47 -1.12 2.28
C GLN A 65 -14.46 -0.94 3.44
N GLY A 66 -14.00 -0.91 4.70
CA GLY A 66 -14.87 -0.69 5.86
C GLY A 66 -15.53 0.69 5.87
N LEU A 67 -14.80 1.73 5.46
CA LEU A 67 -15.34 3.09 5.31
C LEU A 67 -16.32 3.19 4.13
N ILE A 68 -16.02 2.51 3.01
CA ILE A 68 -16.92 2.44 1.84
C ILE A 68 -18.22 1.71 2.20
N LYS A 69 -18.13 0.53 2.83
CA LYS A 69 -19.30 -0.27 3.26
C LYS A 69 -20.19 0.48 4.24
N LYS A 70 -19.60 1.27 5.15
CA LYS A 70 -20.35 2.10 6.11
C LYS A 70 -21.12 3.23 5.43
N LYS A 71 -20.63 3.74 4.29
CA LYS A 71 -21.28 4.81 3.55
C LYS A 71 -22.50 4.33 2.75
N GLU A 72 -22.46 3.11 2.21
CA GLU A 72 -23.62 2.50 1.52
C GLU A 72 -24.80 2.22 2.47
N VAL A 73 -24.54 1.96 3.76
CA VAL A 73 -25.59 1.72 4.77
C VAL A 73 -26.16 3.02 5.34
N ALA A 74 -25.41 4.13 5.29
CA ALA A 74 -25.89 5.43 5.77
C ALA A 74 -26.77 6.19 4.76
N GLU A 75 -26.82 5.73 3.49
CA GLU A 75 -27.70 6.24 2.44
C GLU A 75 -28.92 5.33 2.17
N GLN A 76 -29.14 4.28 2.98
CA GLN A 76 -30.36 3.45 2.97
C GLN A 76 -31.41 3.96 3.98
#